data_AF-A0A7C5RDE2-F1
#
_entry.id   AF-A0A7C5RDE2-F1
#
_cell.length_a   1.000
_cell.length_b   1.000
_cell.length_c   1.000
_cell.angle_alpha   90.00
_cell.angle_beta   90.00
_cell.angle_gamma   90.00
#
_symmetry.space_group_name_H-M   'P 1'
#
loop_
_entity.id
_entity.type
_entity.pdbx_description
1 polymer ?
#
loop_
_entity_poly.entity_id
_entity_poly.type
_entity_poly.pdbx_seq_one_letter_code
_entity_poly.pdbx_strand_id
1 'polypeptide(L)'
;MFECKRCGKCCENPGEIAIFEWEKEIIEKEAEKENNGNAVVVPGIIAKIGNSKIIVQWKIRNKGKCLFFDEISRRCKIYENRPLVCRAYPLSCSGINLKEVREIIGEECKYAKIPFNIGEKITKKELIERLKLEYGEIFLWAFRLDVARIFIMDLLKFYEEEIKKLDTNEEKGLLEFLTSKKLYDKELIEYEISKIYNLKI
;
A
#
# COMPACT_ATOMS: atom_id res chain seq x y z
N MET A 1 20.97 -2.20 -10.52
CA MET A 1 20.26 -1.97 -9.25
C MET A 1 19.85 -0.51 -9.15
N PHE A 2 18.57 -0.28 -8.93
CA PHE A 2 17.89 1.00 -8.79
C PHE A 2 18.13 1.59 -7.41
N GLU A 3 18.20 2.92 -7.35
CA GLU A 3 18.35 3.66 -6.11
C GLU A 3 17.47 4.91 -6.14
N CYS A 4 16.58 5.06 -5.15
CA CYS A 4 15.73 6.23 -5.02
C CYS A 4 16.56 7.49 -4.72
N LYS A 5 16.59 8.45 -5.65
CA LYS A 5 17.32 9.73 -5.48
C LYS A 5 16.66 10.74 -4.54
N ARG A 6 15.59 10.35 -3.84
CA ARG A 6 14.81 11.20 -2.92
C ARG A 6 14.44 12.57 -3.52
N CYS A 7 14.21 12.63 -4.83
CA CYS A 7 14.01 13.89 -5.56
C CYS A 7 12.60 14.49 -5.42
N GLY A 8 11.69 13.80 -4.72
CA GLY A 8 10.32 14.25 -4.50
C GLY A 8 9.41 14.24 -5.74
N LYS A 9 9.89 13.78 -6.90
CA LYS A 9 9.10 13.82 -8.15
C LYS A 9 7.77 13.06 -8.05
N CYS A 10 7.77 11.89 -7.41
CA CYS A 10 6.55 11.11 -7.15
C CYS A 10 5.56 11.80 -6.19
N CYS A 11 6.00 12.83 -5.46
CA CYS A 11 5.16 13.62 -4.58
C CYS A 11 4.57 14.86 -5.26
N GLU A 12 5.00 15.21 -6.49
CA GLU A 12 4.47 16.39 -7.19
C GLU A 12 3.06 16.16 -7.73
N ASN A 13 2.75 14.94 -8.21
CA ASN A 13 1.43 14.56 -8.70
C ASN A 13 1.14 13.09 -8.35
N PRO A 14 1.08 12.71 -7.05
CA PRO A 14 0.92 11.32 -6.64
C PRO A 14 -0.46 10.73 -6.92
N GLY A 15 -1.46 11.56 -7.25
CA GLY A 15 -2.86 11.16 -7.22
C GLY A 15 -3.28 10.73 -5.81
N GLU A 16 -4.04 9.65 -5.72
CA GLU A 16 -4.42 9.02 -4.46
C GLU A 16 -3.38 7.95 -4.06
N ILE A 17 -2.97 7.96 -2.79
CA ILE A 17 -1.98 7.00 -2.28
C ILE A 17 -2.71 5.97 -1.43
N ALA A 18 -2.75 4.72 -1.89
CA ALA A 18 -3.32 3.62 -1.13
C ALA A 18 -2.50 3.34 0.14
N ILE A 19 -3.17 3.18 1.28
CA ILE A 19 -2.56 2.80 2.55
C ILE A 19 -3.38 1.68 3.19
N PHE A 20 -2.73 0.89 4.04
CA PHE A 20 -3.43 -0.09 4.86
C PHE A 20 -4.02 0.55 6.11
N GLU A 21 -4.99 -0.13 6.72
CA GLU A 21 -5.65 0.35 7.93
C GLU A 21 -4.67 0.60 9.08
N TRP A 22 -3.64 -0.25 9.24
CA TRP A 22 -2.60 -0.06 10.26
C TRP A 22 -1.65 1.11 9.98
N GLU A 23 -1.61 1.63 8.76
CA GLU A 23 -0.79 2.79 8.41
C GLU A 23 -1.52 4.12 8.70
N LYS A 24 -2.85 4.07 8.86
CA LYS A 24 -3.71 5.25 9.02
C LYS A 24 -3.26 6.16 10.17
N GLU A 25 -3.09 5.60 11.37
CA GLU A 25 -2.73 6.38 12.56
C GLU A 25 -1.38 7.11 12.39
N ILE A 26 -0.39 6.43 11.81
CA ILE A 26 0.93 7.02 11.53
C ILE A 26 0.78 8.18 10.54
N ILE A 27 0.03 7.98 9.46
CA ILE A 27 -0.17 8.98 8.41
C ILE A 27 -0.97 10.19 8.93
N GLU A 28 -2.02 9.96 9.71
CA GLU A 28 -2.83 11.03 10.33
C GLU A 28 -1.97 11.87 11.29
N LYS A 29 -1.18 11.21 12.15
CA LYS A 29 -0.27 11.89 13.07
C LYS A 29 0.81 12.71 12.35
N GLU A 30 1.36 12.21 11.24
CA GLU A 30 2.30 13.02 10.46
C GLU A 30 1.60 14.20 9.78
N ALA A 31 0.35 14.04 9.36
CA ALA A 31 -0.40 15.11 8.70
C ALA A 31 -0.83 16.23 9.65
N GLU A 32 -1.12 15.92 10.91
CA GLU A 32 -1.41 16.91 11.96
C GLU A 32 -0.25 17.89 12.13
N LYS A 33 1.00 17.40 12.06
CA LYS A 33 2.21 18.25 12.17
C LYS A 33 2.34 19.26 11.04
N GLU A 34 1.76 18.98 9.88
CA GLU A 34 1.83 19.85 8.70
C GLU A 34 0.83 21.03 8.78
N ASN A 35 0.16 21.24 9.94
CA ASN A 35 -0.89 22.25 10.17
C ASN A 35 -2.02 22.20 9.14
N ASN A 36 -2.13 21.08 8.42
CA ASN A 36 -3.04 21.00 7.30
C ASN A 36 -4.40 20.45 7.71
N GLY A 37 -4.53 19.85 8.91
CA GLY A 37 -5.78 19.35 9.55
C GLY A 37 -6.66 18.42 8.70
N ASN A 38 -6.30 18.20 7.44
CA ASN A 38 -7.12 17.74 6.33
C ASN A 38 -6.30 16.83 5.41
N ALA A 39 -5.27 16.14 5.90
CA ALA A 39 -4.93 14.88 5.22
C ALA A 39 -6.13 13.97 5.42
N VAL A 40 -7.00 13.95 4.41
CA VAL A 40 -8.21 13.16 4.51
C VAL A 40 -7.76 11.75 4.15
N VAL A 41 -7.28 11.02 5.15
CA VAL A 41 -7.29 9.56 5.07
C VAL A 41 -8.76 9.19 4.95
N VAL A 42 -9.13 8.70 3.77
CA VAL A 42 -10.50 8.36 3.42
C VAL A 42 -10.59 6.89 3.07
N PRO A 43 -11.80 6.30 3.13
CA PRO A 43 -12.06 5.00 2.54
C PRO A 43 -11.59 4.97 1.07
N GLY A 44 -10.85 3.93 0.70
CA GLY A 44 -10.38 3.65 -0.64
C GLY A 44 -11.23 2.56 -1.28
N ILE A 45 -10.81 1.30 -1.13
CA ILE A 45 -11.54 0.13 -1.63
C ILE A 45 -12.48 -0.37 -0.53
N ILE A 46 -13.75 -0.50 -0.90
CA ILE A 46 -14.80 -1.01 -0.02
C ILE A 46 -15.34 -2.31 -0.63
N ALA A 47 -15.23 -3.40 0.13
CA ALA A 47 -15.88 -4.67 -0.17
C ALA A 47 -17.33 -4.63 0.31
N LYS A 48 -18.26 -5.04 -0.56
CA LYS A 48 -19.69 -5.20 -0.22
C LYS A 48 -19.98 -6.68 -0.03
N ILE A 49 -20.36 -7.06 1.18
CA ILE A 49 -20.67 -8.45 1.56
C ILE A 49 -22.07 -8.47 2.17
N GLY A 50 -23.05 -8.97 1.42
CA GLY A 50 -24.46 -8.77 1.77
C GLY A 50 -24.81 -7.28 1.81
N ASN A 51 -25.43 -6.83 2.90
CA ASN A 51 -25.70 -5.41 3.15
C ASN A 51 -24.52 -4.66 3.80
N SER A 52 -23.45 -5.38 4.15
CA SER A 52 -22.31 -4.85 4.91
C SER A 52 -21.24 -4.22 4.02
N LYS A 53 -20.64 -3.11 4.48
CA LYS A 53 -19.54 -2.44 3.81
C LYS A 53 -18.25 -2.48 4.64
N ILE A 54 -17.24 -3.18 4.13
CA ILE A 54 -15.93 -3.28 4.78
C ILE A 54 -14.87 -2.55 3.96
N ILE A 55 -14.19 -1.59 4.59
CA ILE A 55 -13.06 -0.89 4.02
C ILE A 55 -11.85 -1.81 4.10
N VAL A 56 -11.35 -2.26 2.96
CA VAL A 56 -10.15 -3.13 2.86
C VAL A 56 -8.91 -2.36 2.46
N GLN A 57 -9.08 -1.12 1.99
CA GLN A 57 -7.98 -0.22 1.68
C GLN A 57 -8.40 1.20 2.00
N TRP A 58 -7.53 1.94 2.68
CA TRP A 58 -7.67 3.36 2.89
C TRP A 58 -6.82 4.12 1.88
N LYS A 59 -7.00 5.43 1.76
CA LYS A 59 -6.16 6.24 0.88
C LYS A 59 -5.94 7.64 1.42
N ILE A 60 -4.76 8.18 1.11
CA ILE A 60 -4.44 9.59 1.30
C ILE A 60 -5.00 10.34 0.09
N ARG A 61 -6.00 11.20 0.32
CA ARG A 61 -6.53 12.08 -0.73
C ARG A 61 -5.65 13.32 -0.87
N ASN A 62 -4.97 13.45 -2.00
CA ASN A 62 -4.19 14.64 -2.35
C ASN A 62 -4.96 15.52 -3.35
N LYS A 63 -4.90 16.85 -3.19
CA LYS A 63 -5.41 17.82 -4.17
C LYS A 63 -4.24 18.44 -4.93
N GLY A 64 -3.73 17.73 -5.94
CA GLY A 64 -2.50 18.10 -6.64
C GLY A 64 -1.28 17.42 -6.02
N LYS A 65 -0.39 18.20 -5.39
CA LYS A 65 0.82 17.67 -4.74
C LYS A 65 0.49 16.83 -3.51
N CYS A 66 1.39 15.90 -3.17
CA CYS A 66 1.33 15.18 -1.92
C CYS A 66 1.35 16.16 -0.75
N LEU A 67 0.48 15.96 0.25
CA LEU A 67 0.46 16.82 1.43
C LEU A 67 1.78 16.81 2.24
N PHE A 68 2.60 15.76 2.07
CA PHE A 68 3.91 15.61 2.69
C PHE A 68 5.07 16.08 1.80
N PHE A 69 4.78 16.73 0.67
CA PHE A 69 5.81 17.30 -0.19
C PHE A 69 6.27 18.64 0.38
N ASP A 70 7.57 18.74 0.68
CA ASP A 70 8.21 20.02 0.98
C ASP A 70 8.57 20.72 -0.33
N GLU A 71 7.90 21.84 -0.62
CA GLU A 71 8.14 22.61 -1.84
C GLU A 71 9.51 23.30 -1.87
N ILE A 72 10.11 23.57 -0.69
CA ILE A 72 11.40 24.25 -0.56
C ILE A 72 12.52 23.24 -0.79
N SER A 73 12.57 22.17 0.01
CA SER A 73 13.62 21.16 -0.13
C SER A 73 13.38 20.19 -1.30
N ARG A 74 12.16 20.18 -1.85
CA ARG A 74 11.67 19.21 -2.84
C ARG A 74 11.76 17.76 -2.37
N ARG A 75 11.59 17.52 -1.07
CA ARG A 75 11.68 16.18 -0.45
C ARG A 75 10.37 15.80 0.23
N CYS A 76 10.20 14.51 0.48
CA CYS A 76 9.11 14.01 1.29
C CYS A 76 9.44 14.24 2.77
N LYS A 77 8.57 14.94 3.49
CA LYS A 77 8.72 15.25 4.92
C LYS A 77 8.65 14.02 5.81
N ILE A 78 7.91 13.00 5.37
CA ILE A 78 7.72 11.74 6.10
C ILE A 78 8.54 10.59 5.54
N TYR A 79 9.70 10.85 4.93
CA TYR A 79 10.43 9.84 4.14
C TYR A 79 10.65 8.51 4.88
N GLU A 80 10.95 8.56 6.18
CA GLU A 80 11.17 7.38 7.02
C GLU A 80 9.86 6.71 7.48
N ASN A 81 8.74 7.43 7.47
CA ASN A 81 7.39 6.98 7.84
C ASN A 81 6.48 6.75 6.62
N ARG A 82 7.04 6.69 5.41
CA ARG A 82 6.27 6.50 4.17
C ARG A 82 5.44 5.21 4.22
N PRO A 83 4.23 5.22 3.64
CA PRO A 83 3.42 4.03 3.55
C PRO A 83 4.07 3.00 2.62
N LEU A 84 3.66 1.74 2.73
CA LEU A 84 4.27 0.60 2.06
C LEU A 84 4.30 0.77 0.54
N VAL A 85 3.25 1.34 -0.06
CA VAL A 85 3.21 1.68 -1.49
C VAL A 85 4.29 2.68 -1.90
N CYS A 86 4.56 3.69 -1.07
CA CYS A 86 5.59 4.69 -1.33
C CYS A 86 7.02 4.15 -1.09
N ARG A 87 7.18 3.12 -0.25
CA ARG A 87 8.44 2.40 -0.09
C ARG A 87 8.73 1.48 -1.27
N ALA A 88 7.69 0.86 -1.83
CA ALA A 88 7.77 -0.01 -3.00
C ALA A 88 7.99 0.76 -4.32
N TYR A 89 7.64 2.05 -4.37
CA TYR A 89 7.81 2.87 -5.57
C TYR A 89 9.27 2.90 -6.08
N PRO A 90 9.52 2.70 -7.39
CA PRO A 90 8.55 2.76 -8.49
C PRO A 90 7.83 1.44 -8.80
N LEU A 91 8.03 0.37 -8.04
CA LEU A 91 7.26 -0.85 -8.21
C LEU A 91 5.87 -0.73 -7.57
N SER A 92 4.83 -1.11 -8.31
CA SER A 92 3.48 -1.21 -7.80
C SER A 92 3.19 -2.58 -7.18
N CYS A 93 3.96 -3.62 -7.56
CA CYS A 93 3.90 -5.00 -7.09
C CYS A 93 5.24 -5.72 -7.34
N SER A 94 5.42 -6.90 -6.75
CA SER A 94 6.60 -7.77 -6.93
C SER A 94 6.46 -8.76 -8.08
N GLY A 95 5.27 -8.86 -8.67
CA GLY A 95 4.96 -9.88 -9.66
C GLY A 95 4.39 -11.17 -9.06
N ILE A 96 4.36 -11.34 -7.73
CA ILE A 96 3.84 -12.57 -7.10
C ILE A 96 2.31 -12.61 -7.10
N ASN A 97 1.65 -11.47 -6.95
CA ASN A 97 0.19 -11.38 -6.98
C ASN A 97 -0.33 -10.74 -8.29
N LEU A 98 0.24 -11.15 -9.43
CA LEU A 98 -0.23 -10.76 -10.76
C LEU A 98 -1.52 -11.50 -11.10
N LYS A 99 -2.67 -10.92 -10.76
CA LYS A 99 -3.94 -11.34 -11.38
C LYS A 99 -4.24 -10.50 -12.62
N GLU A 100 -4.12 -9.18 -12.51
CA GLU A 100 -4.37 -8.23 -13.60
C GLU A 100 -3.59 -6.92 -13.41
N VAL A 101 -2.30 -6.98 -13.10
CA VAL A 101 -1.53 -5.73 -12.95
C VAL A 101 -1.23 -5.17 -14.34
N ARG A 102 -1.89 -4.05 -14.67
CA ARG A 102 -1.68 -3.31 -15.92
C ARG A 102 -0.35 -2.56 -15.95
N GLU A 103 0.20 -2.22 -14.78
CA GLU A 103 1.43 -1.45 -14.64
C GLU A 103 2.23 -1.96 -13.43
N ILE A 104 3.41 -2.53 -13.68
CA ILE A 104 4.31 -3.06 -12.63
C ILE A 104 5.28 -1.98 -12.15
N ILE A 105 5.70 -1.10 -13.07
CA ILE A 105 6.72 -0.08 -12.85
C ILE A 105 6.10 1.27 -13.20
N GLY A 106 6.08 2.20 -12.25
CA GLY A 106 5.59 3.57 -12.44
C GLY A 106 6.48 4.37 -13.38
N GLU A 107 5.94 4.77 -14.53
CA GLU A 107 6.69 5.50 -15.58
C GLU A 107 7.10 6.93 -15.15
N GLU A 108 6.40 7.49 -14.16
CA GLU A 108 6.68 8.82 -13.60
C GLU A 108 8.08 8.92 -12.95
N CYS A 109 8.69 7.79 -12.62
CA CYS A 109 10.06 7.77 -12.12
C CYS A 109 11.05 7.72 -13.29
N LYS A 110 11.61 8.86 -13.66
CA LYS A 110 12.66 8.94 -14.72
C LYS A 110 13.92 8.10 -14.47
N TYR A 111 14.11 7.57 -13.25
CA TYR A 111 15.22 6.70 -12.88
C TYR A 111 14.83 5.22 -12.83
N ALA A 112 13.54 4.90 -12.95
CA ALA A 112 13.08 3.52 -13.06
C ALA A 112 13.68 2.88 -14.31
N LYS A 113 13.97 1.58 -14.23
CA LYS A 113 14.46 0.81 -15.37
C LYS A 113 13.50 -0.32 -15.63
N ILE A 114 13.14 -0.48 -16.89
CA ILE A 114 12.28 -1.57 -17.33
C ILE A 114 13.21 -2.74 -17.71
N PRO A 115 13.25 -3.84 -16.94
CA PRO A 115 14.20 -4.94 -17.18
C PRO A 115 13.65 -5.95 -18.20
N PHE A 116 12.79 -5.51 -19.12
CA PHE A 116 12.14 -6.32 -20.14
C PHE A 116 11.79 -5.45 -21.36
N ASN A 117 11.66 -6.07 -22.52
CA ASN A 117 11.29 -5.39 -23.76
C ASN A 117 9.78 -5.43 -24.00
N ILE A 118 9.26 -4.46 -24.75
CA ILE A 118 7.87 -4.47 -25.20
C ILE A 118 7.62 -5.73 -26.05
N GLY A 119 6.61 -6.52 -25.68
CA GLY A 119 6.26 -7.77 -26.37
C GLY A 119 7.14 -8.97 -26.01
N GLU A 120 8.11 -8.82 -25.09
CA GLU A 120 8.93 -9.94 -24.61
C GLU A 120 8.06 -10.95 -23.86
N LYS A 121 8.14 -12.22 -24.24
CA LYS A 121 7.49 -13.32 -23.52
C LYS A 121 8.43 -13.80 -22.43
N ILE A 122 8.11 -13.48 -21.17
CA ILE A 122 8.83 -13.94 -19.99
C ILE A 122 7.89 -14.70 -19.06
N THR A 123 8.42 -15.69 -18.36
CA THR A 123 7.72 -16.39 -17.30
C THR A 123 7.59 -15.50 -16.05
N LYS A 124 6.65 -15.85 -15.17
CA LYS A 124 6.50 -15.17 -13.86
C LYS A 124 7.78 -15.24 -13.03
N LYS A 125 8.50 -16.37 -13.08
CA LYS A 125 9.77 -16.55 -12.37
C LYS A 125 10.83 -15.57 -12.89
N GLU A 126 11.02 -15.51 -14.20
CA GLU A 126 12.00 -14.60 -14.81
C GLU A 126 11.67 -13.14 -14.51
N LEU A 127 10.38 -12.76 -14.54
CA LEU A 127 9.96 -11.42 -14.15
C LEU A 127 10.37 -11.09 -12.72
N ILE A 128 10.07 -11.96 -11.76
CA ILE A 128 10.42 -11.78 -10.33
C ILE A 128 11.94 -11.68 -10.17
N GLU A 129 12.71 -12.56 -10.81
CA GLU A 129 14.17 -12.55 -10.72
C GLU A 129 14.79 -11.26 -11.29
N ARG A 130 14.29 -10.80 -12.44
CA ARG A 130 14.73 -9.56 -13.08
C ARG A 130 14.37 -8.32 -12.26
N LEU A 131 13.16 -8.27 -11.71
CA LEU A 131 12.75 -7.19 -10.81
C LEU A 131 13.59 -7.19 -9.53
N LYS A 132 13.84 -8.36 -8.93
CA LYS A 132 14.71 -8.49 -7.74
C LYS A 132 16.11 -7.97 -8.02
N LEU A 133 16.71 -8.38 -9.13
CA LEU A 133 18.05 -7.96 -9.55
C LEU A 133 18.12 -6.44 -9.82
N GLU A 134 17.12 -5.89 -10.52
CA GLU A 134 17.13 -4.48 -10.86
C GLU A 134 16.74 -3.59 -9.69
N TYR A 135 15.86 -4.00 -8.77
CA TYR A 135 15.31 -3.11 -7.75
C TYR A 135 15.78 -3.36 -6.31
N GLY A 136 16.43 -4.49 -6.01
CA GLY A 136 17.04 -4.75 -4.70
C GLY A 136 16.05 -4.56 -3.54
N GLU A 137 16.38 -3.70 -2.58
CA GLU A 137 15.50 -3.37 -1.44
C GLU A 137 14.11 -2.86 -1.85
N ILE A 138 13.98 -2.16 -2.97
CA ILE A 138 12.68 -1.69 -3.47
C ILE A 138 11.81 -2.88 -3.89
N PHE A 139 12.41 -3.93 -4.47
CA PHE A 139 11.71 -5.18 -4.73
C PHE A 139 11.22 -5.84 -3.45
N LEU A 140 12.02 -5.84 -2.38
CA LEU A 140 11.61 -6.37 -1.09
C LEU A 140 10.39 -5.61 -0.54
N TRP A 141 10.34 -4.29 -0.65
CA TRP A 141 9.15 -3.51 -0.28
C TRP A 141 7.92 -3.84 -1.14
N ALA A 142 8.10 -4.03 -2.44
CA ALA A 142 7.03 -4.46 -3.35
C ALA A 142 6.52 -5.87 -3.03
N PHE A 143 7.41 -6.77 -2.59
CA PHE A 143 7.05 -8.11 -2.13
C PHE A 143 6.21 -8.04 -0.85
N ARG A 144 6.65 -7.27 0.14
CA ARG A 144 5.90 -7.02 1.38
C ARG A 144 4.52 -6.40 1.09
N LEU A 145 4.46 -5.49 0.12
CA LEU A 145 3.20 -4.89 -0.35
C LEU A 145 2.23 -5.93 -0.90
N ASP A 146 2.71 -6.88 -1.70
CA ASP A 146 1.88 -7.97 -2.22
C ASP A 146 1.43 -8.92 -1.11
N VAL A 147 2.31 -9.26 -0.16
CA VAL A 147 1.95 -10.08 1.00
C VAL A 147 0.90 -9.39 1.86
N ALA A 148 1.04 -8.08 2.11
CA ALA A 148 0.05 -7.31 2.85
C ALA A 148 -1.33 -7.29 2.16
N ARG A 149 -1.35 -7.17 0.83
CA ARG A 149 -2.59 -7.27 0.03
C ARG A 149 -3.23 -8.66 0.16
N ILE A 150 -2.42 -9.72 0.06
CA ILE A 150 -2.89 -11.10 0.21
C ILE A 150 -3.47 -11.30 1.61
N PHE A 151 -2.75 -10.88 2.66
CA PHE A 151 -3.20 -10.96 4.04
C PHE A 151 -4.57 -10.31 4.26
N ILE A 152 -4.77 -9.07 3.79
CA ILE A 152 -6.07 -8.40 3.87
C ILE A 152 -7.17 -9.18 3.12
N MET A 153 -6.88 -9.67 1.91
CA MET A 153 -7.86 -10.41 1.12
C MET A 153 -8.21 -11.76 1.73
N ASP A 154 -7.26 -12.43 2.36
CA ASP A 154 -7.48 -13.71 3.03
C ASP A 154 -8.30 -13.51 4.31
N LEU A 155 -8.03 -12.47 5.09
CA LEU A 155 -8.87 -12.10 6.24
C LEU A 155 -10.30 -11.76 5.81
N LEU A 156 -10.47 -10.97 4.75
CA LEU A 156 -11.79 -10.61 4.23
C LEU A 156 -12.61 -11.86 3.87
N LYS A 157 -12.00 -12.82 3.19
CA LYS A 157 -12.66 -14.08 2.78
C LYS A 157 -12.92 -14.99 3.96
N PHE A 158 -11.93 -15.13 4.86
CA PHE A 158 -12.04 -16.03 6.00
C PHE A 158 -13.21 -15.64 6.92
N TYR A 159 -13.45 -14.33 7.09
CA TYR A 159 -14.53 -13.80 7.93
C TYR A 159 -15.75 -13.32 7.12
N GLU A 160 -15.93 -13.77 5.88
CA GLU A 160 -17.01 -13.29 5.00
C GLU A 160 -18.40 -13.51 5.62
N GLU A 161 -18.64 -14.68 6.21
CA GLU A 161 -19.93 -15.00 6.84
C GLU A 161 -20.19 -14.14 8.10
N GLU A 162 -19.14 -13.85 8.88
CA GLU A 162 -19.18 -12.99 10.06
C GLU A 162 -19.47 -11.54 9.68
N ILE A 163 -18.88 -11.07 8.60
CA ILE A 163 -19.13 -9.74 8.02
C ILE A 163 -20.58 -9.65 7.52
N LYS A 164 -21.06 -10.69 6.85
CA LYS A 164 -22.44 -10.75 6.33
C LYS A 164 -23.48 -10.63 7.44
N LYS A 165 -23.21 -11.19 8.62
CA LYS A 165 -24.07 -11.11 9.82
C LYS A 165 -24.19 -9.70 10.41
N LEU A 166 -23.30 -8.75 10.06
CA LEU A 166 -23.43 -7.37 10.53
C LEU A 166 -24.72 -6.70 10.05
N ASP A 167 -25.16 -7.03 8.82
CA ASP A 167 -26.36 -6.51 8.18
C ASP A 167 -26.57 -4.99 8.35
N THR A 168 -25.50 -4.22 8.11
CA THR A 168 -25.49 -2.76 8.29
C THR A 168 -24.84 -2.06 7.11
N ASN A 169 -25.37 -0.91 6.71
CA ASN A 169 -24.82 -0.13 5.60
C ASN A 169 -23.68 0.82 6.03
N GLU A 170 -23.31 0.81 7.32
CA GLU A 170 -22.18 1.57 7.85
C GLU A 170 -20.84 1.04 7.34
N GLU A 171 -19.92 1.94 7.02
CA GLU A 171 -18.58 1.59 6.57
C GLU A 171 -17.66 1.35 7.77
N LYS A 172 -17.01 0.19 7.81
CA LYS A 172 -16.07 -0.16 8.88
C LYS A 172 -14.75 -0.67 8.34
N GLY A 173 -13.63 -0.32 8.98
CA GLY A 173 -12.33 -0.93 8.67
C GLY A 173 -12.36 -2.44 8.88
N LEU A 174 -11.66 -3.21 8.05
CA LEU A 174 -11.59 -4.67 8.22
C LEU A 174 -10.97 -5.04 9.57
N LEU A 175 -9.84 -4.44 9.95
CA LEU A 175 -9.16 -4.79 11.20
C LEU A 175 -9.93 -4.24 12.42
N GLU A 176 -10.50 -3.04 12.30
CA GLU A 176 -11.42 -2.47 13.28
C GLU A 176 -12.65 -3.38 13.49
N PHE A 177 -13.24 -3.91 12.42
CA PHE A 177 -14.32 -4.87 12.51
C PHE A 177 -13.88 -6.12 13.29
N LEU A 178 -12.81 -6.78 12.86
CA LEU A 178 -12.35 -8.03 13.43
C LEU A 178 -11.99 -7.91 14.91
N THR A 179 -11.30 -6.83 15.29
CA THR A 179 -10.95 -6.54 16.69
C THR A 179 -12.18 -6.20 17.52
N SER A 180 -13.09 -5.36 17.02
CA SER A 180 -14.32 -4.98 17.75
C SER A 180 -15.25 -6.15 18.02
N LYS A 181 -15.23 -7.18 17.17
CA LYS A 181 -15.99 -8.42 17.34
C LYS A 181 -15.21 -9.52 18.06
N LYS A 182 -13.97 -9.24 18.48
CA LYS A 182 -13.05 -10.22 19.09
C LYS A 182 -12.84 -11.47 18.21
N LEU A 183 -12.96 -11.30 16.89
CA LEU A 183 -12.70 -12.35 15.90
C LEU A 183 -11.20 -12.48 15.64
N TYR A 184 -10.47 -11.38 15.81
CA TYR A 184 -9.03 -11.36 15.69
C TYR A 184 -8.43 -10.48 16.77
N ASP A 185 -7.48 -11.04 17.51
CA ASP A 185 -6.77 -10.33 18.56
C ASP A 185 -5.88 -9.20 18.02
N LYS A 186 -5.85 -8.06 18.72
CA LYS A 186 -5.11 -6.87 18.29
C LYS A 186 -3.60 -7.08 18.35
N GLU A 187 -3.09 -7.70 19.42
CA GLU A 187 -1.65 -7.96 19.58
C GLU A 187 -1.18 -8.95 18.51
N LEU A 188 -2.00 -9.94 18.17
CA LEU A 188 -1.72 -10.88 17.09
C LEU A 188 -1.72 -10.20 15.71
N ILE A 189 -2.66 -9.29 15.43
CA ILE A 189 -2.65 -8.47 14.21
C ILE A 189 -1.35 -7.65 14.12
N GLU A 190 -0.97 -6.97 15.19
CA GLU A 190 0.27 -6.18 15.24
C GLU A 190 1.50 -7.07 15.02
N TYR A 191 1.49 -8.28 15.58
CA TYR A 191 2.53 -9.28 15.35
C TYR A 191 2.61 -9.71 13.89
N GLU A 192 1.50 -10.07 13.24
CA GLU A 192 1.47 -10.44 11.82
C GLU A 192 1.94 -9.29 10.91
N ILE A 193 1.49 -8.07 11.18
CA ILE A 193 1.96 -6.88 10.47
C ILE A 193 3.48 -6.74 10.66
N SER A 194 3.99 -6.90 11.88
CA SER A 194 5.43 -6.85 12.12
C SER A 194 6.19 -7.91 11.32
N LYS A 195 5.63 -9.11 11.13
CA LYS A 195 6.23 -10.15 10.29
C LYS A 195 6.33 -9.70 8.85
N ILE A 196 5.27 -9.11 8.30
CA ILE A 196 5.26 -8.58 6.94
C ILE A 196 6.39 -7.56 6.75
N TYR A 197 6.54 -6.59 7.66
CA TYR A 197 7.60 -5.58 7.56
C TYR A 197 9.01 -6.16 7.75
N ASN A 198 9.14 -7.32 8.40
CA ASN A 198 10.42 -7.99 8.66
C ASN A 198 10.73 -9.15 7.70
N LEU A 199 9.87 -9.43 6.71
CA LEU A 199 10.13 -10.46 5.70
C LEU A 199 11.48 -10.19 5.01
N LYS A 200 12.25 -11.25 4.79
CA LYS A 200 13.51 -11.25 4.04
C LYS A 200 13.38 -12.32 2.95
N ILE A 201 13.90 -12.04 1.76
CA ILE A 201 13.79 -12.92 0.57
C ILE A 201 15.07 -12.96 -0.26
#